data_AF-A0A7W3D727-F1
#
_entry.id   AF-A0A7W3D727-F1
#
_cell.length_a   1.000
_cell.length_b   1.000
_cell.length_c   1.000
_cell.angle_alpha   90.00
_cell.angle_beta   90.00
_cell.angle_gamma   90.00
#
_symmetry.space_group_name_H-M   'P 1'
#
loop_
_entity.id
_entity.type
_entity.pdbx_description
1 polymer ?
#
loop_
_entity_poly.entity_id
_entity_poly.type
_entity_poly.pdbx_seq_one_letter_code
_entity_poly.pdbx_strand_id
1 'polypeptide(L)'
;MVVITSDHATFPTPEFNSSFGTNAKYFIDTIPLLIIGGSGGHIIDAMGSNSLSLTPTILQLLNVNNTPNFFLGCSLLDVICKSRFSNISAIGKSFFKTDAEEYPDYNVQELNKFDEILNFYNISG
;
A
#
# COMPACT_ATOMS: atom_id res chain seq x y z
N MET A 1 -1.00 11.03 -18.85
CA MET A 1 -1.33 10.53 -17.50
C MET A 1 -0.45 11.25 -16.50
N VAL A 2 -1.01 11.67 -15.38
CA VAL A 2 -0.29 12.28 -14.24
C VAL A 2 -0.62 11.45 -13.01
N VAL A 3 0.39 11.10 -12.22
CA VAL A 3 0.24 10.35 -10.95
C VAL A 3 0.74 11.22 -9.82
N ILE A 4 -0.10 11.42 -8.80
CA ILE A 4 0.24 12.17 -7.59
C ILE A 4 0.01 11.22 -6.42
N THR A 5 1.04 11.05 -5.58
CA THR A 5 0.98 10.23 -4.38
C THR A 5 1.88 10.80 -3.29
N SER A 6 1.65 10.39 -2.04
CA SER A 6 2.65 10.52 -0.98
C SER A 6 3.60 9.31 -1.01
N ASP A 7 4.80 9.47 -0.45
CA ASP A 7 5.72 8.36 -0.19
C ASP A 7 5.37 7.62 1.11
N HIS A 8 4.79 8.33 2.09
CA HIS A 8 4.38 7.76 3.38
C HIS A 8 3.20 8.51 4.03
N ALA A 9 2.66 7.92 5.10
CA ALA A 9 1.65 8.52 5.99
C ALA A 9 2.27 9.56 6.95
N THR A 10 1.46 10.22 7.80
CA THR A 10 1.99 11.16 8.80
C THR A 10 2.36 10.45 10.10
N PHE A 11 3.36 10.95 10.82
CA PHE A 11 3.81 10.35 12.09
C PHE A 11 2.77 10.59 13.20
N PRO A 12 2.28 9.53 13.86
CA PRO A 12 1.13 9.61 14.76
C PRO A 12 1.51 10.14 16.15
N THR A 13 1.90 11.41 16.22
CA THR A 13 2.12 12.08 17.50
C THR A 13 0.79 12.32 18.24
N PRO A 14 0.79 12.40 19.58
CA PRO A 14 -0.41 12.81 20.33
C PRO A 14 -0.98 14.16 19.86
N GLU A 15 -0.11 15.11 19.50
CA GLU A 15 -0.48 16.42 18.97
C GLU A 15 -1.17 16.31 17.61
N PHE A 16 -0.65 15.47 16.71
CA PHE A 16 -1.29 15.19 15.42
C PHE A 16 -2.66 14.54 15.63
N ASN A 17 -2.72 13.47 16.42
CA ASN A 17 -3.96 12.75 16.70
C ASN A 17 -5.03 13.66 17.33
N SER A 18 -4.65 14.52 18.27
CA SER A 18 -5.59 15.47 18.88
C SER A 18 -6.02 16.60 17.93
N SER A 19 -5.13 17.07 17.06
CA SER A 19 -5.44 18.16 16.11
C SER A 19 -6.33 17.69 14.95
N PHE A 20 -6.17 16.45 14.51
CA PHE A 20 -6.89 15.89 13.36
C PHE A 20 -7.98 14.88 13.74
N GLY A 21 -8.17 14.61 15.03
CA GLY A 21 -9.20 13.68 15.52
C GLY A 21 -8.93 12.21 15.16
N THR A 22 -7.68 11.85 14.92
CA THR A 22 -7.26 10.48 14.57
C THR A 22 -6.79 9.72 15.80
N ASN A 23 -6.75 8.39 15.71
CA ASN A 23 -6.22 7.51 16.74
C ASN A 23 -5.09 6.61 16.20
N ALA A 24 -4.42 7.06 15.14
CA ALA A 24 -3.34 6.34 14.48
C ALA A 24 -2.27 5.97 15.52
N LYS A 25 -1.81 4.72 15.46
CA LYS A 25 -0.80 4.17 16.39
C LYS A 25 0.56 3.97 15.71
N TYR A 26 0.54 3.76 14.40
CA TYR A 26 1.70 3.41 13.61
C TYR A 26 1.89 4.41 12.48
N PHE A 27 3.09 4.46 11.92
CA PHE A 27 3.39 5.26 10.72
C PHE A 27 2.88 4.60 9.42
N ILE A 28 1.79 3.84 9.54
CA ILE A 28 1.13 3.09 8.48
C ILE A 28 -0.32 3.55 8.49
N ASP A 29 -0.70 4.27 7.45
CA ASP A 29 -2.03 4.82 7.26
C ASP A 29 -2.26 5.09 5.76
N THR A 30 -3.47 5.49 5.41
CA THR A 30 -3.89 5.83 4.06
C THR A 30 -3.07 7.02 3.52
N ILE A 31 -2.48 6.83 2.34
CA ILE A 31 -1.82 7.89 1.57
C ILE A 31 -2.69 8.32 0.38
N PRO A 32 -2.65 9.59 -0.05
CA PRO A 32 -3.37 10.00 -1.24
C PRO A 32 -2.77 9.33 -2.47
N LEU A 33 -3.61 8.82 -3.38
CA LEU A 33 -3.22 8.39 -4.72
C LEU A 33 -4.22 8.92 -5.74
N LEU A 34 -3.75 9.80 -6.63
CA LEU A 34 -4.54 10.39 -7.72
C LEU A 34 -3.89 10.03 -9.04
N ILE A 35 -4.65 9.36 -9.91
CA ILE A 35 -4.23 9.05 -11.29
C ILE A 35 -5.14 9.79 -12.25
N ILE A 36 -4.56 10.72 -13.02
CA ILE A 36 -5.28 11.62 -13.91
C ILE A 36 -4.91 11.28 -15.35
N GLY A 37 -5.89 10.87 -16.18
CA GLY A 37 -5.59 10.45 -17.55
C GLY A 37 -6.76 10.20 -18.49
N GLY A 38 -8.01 10.48 -18.09
CA GLY A 38 -9.20 10.23 -18.89
C GLY A 38 -10.40 11.07 -18.43
N SER A 39 -11.57 10.79 -19.00
CA SER A 39 -12.84 11.43 -18.62
C SER A 39 -13.56 10.60 -17.55
N GLY A 40 -13.91 11.22 -16.42
CA GLY A 40 -14.61 10.56 -15.31
C GLY A 40 -13.69 10.28 -14.12
N GLY A 41 -14.19 10.51 -12.91
CA GLY A 41 -13.50 10.23 -11.65
C GLY A 41 -14.22 9.12 -10.91
N HIS A 42 -13.46 8.11 -10.46
CA HIS A 42 -13.96 7.02 -9.63
C HIS A 42 -13.06 6.89 -8.41
N ILE A 43 -13.68 6.64 -7.26
CA ILE A 43 -12.96 6.26 -6.04
C ILE A 43 -12.84 4.74 -6.06
N ILE A 44 -11.62 4.23 -5.86
CA ILE A 44 -11.33 2.81 -5.79
C ILE A 44 -10.89 2.50 -4.36
N ASP A 45 -11.52 1.50 -3.77
CA ASP A 45 -11.08 0.85 -2.54
C ASP A 45 -9.77 0.10 -2.84
N ALA A 46 -8.66 0.53 -2.22
CA ALA A 46 -7.35 -0.10 -2.40
C ALA A 46 -7.19 -1.43 -1.64
N MET A 47 -8.22 -1.84 -0.89
CA MET A 47 -8.27 -3.05 -0.08
C MET A 47 -7.07 -3.19 0.85
N GLY A 48 -6.65 -2.08 1.47
CA GLY A 48 -5.48 -2.02 2.37
C GLY A 48 -4.13 -2.22 1.67
N SER A 49 -4.06 -2.08 0.35
CA SER A 49 -2.83 -2.29 -0.41
C SER A 49 -1.79 -1.19 -0.16
N ASN A 50 -0.51 -1.54 -0.25
CA ASN A 50 0.63 -0.67 -0.06
C ASN A 50 1.26 -0.24 -1.40
N SER A 51 2.39 0.48 -1.31
CA SER A 51 3.08 1.05 -2.47
C SER A 51 3.58 0.03 -3.51
N LEU A 52 3.70 -1.26 -3.17
CA LEU A 52 4.08 -2.31 -4.14
C LEU A 52 3.06 -2.45 -5.28
N SER A 53 1.82 -2.02 -5.05
CA SER A 53 0.75 -2.04 -6.05
C SER A 53 0.85 -0.93 -7.09
N LEU A 54 1.65 0.13 -6.86
CA LEU A 54 1.69 1.30 -7.73
C LEU A 54 2.19 0.98 -9.14
N THR A 55 3.37 0.36 -9.25
CA THR A 55 3.98 0.05 -10.56
C THR A 55 3.13 -0.92 -11.38
N PRO A 56 2.64 -2.05 -10.84
CA PRO A 56 1.71 -2.92 -11.57
C PRO A 56 0.45 -2.19 -12.05
N THR A 57 -0.10 -1.27 -11.25
CA THR A 57 -1.27 -0.46 -11.62
C THR A 57 -1.00 0.46 -12.79
N ILE A 58 0.14 1.18 -12.75
CA ILE A 58 0.56 2.07 -13.83
C ILE A 58 0.77 1.29 -15.13
N LEU A 59 1.44 0.14 -15.07
CA LEU A 59 1.68 -0.69 -16.25
C LEU A 59 0.37 -1.22 -16.85
N GLN A 60 -0.58 -1.66 -16.02
CA GLN A 60 -1.89 -2.09 -16.49
C GLN A 60 -2.65 -0.95 -17.18
N LEU A 61 -2.63 0.27 -16.62
CA LEU A 61 -3.24 1.46 -17.23
C LEU A 61 -2.59 1.85 -18.57
N LEU A 62 -1.31 1.54 -18.75
CA LEU A 62 -0.57 1.75 -20.01
C LEU A 62 -0.70 0.57 -20.99
N ASN A 63 -1.56 -0.41 -20.69
CA ASN A 63 -1.73 -1.65 -21.45
C ASN A 63 -0.43 -2.47 -21.60
N VAL A 64 0.47 -2.40 -20.61
CA VAL A 64 1.67 -3.24 -20.53
C VAL A 64 1.36 -4.44 -19.62
N ASN A 65 0.92 -5.54 -20.22
CA ASN A 65 0.36 -6.69 -19.49
C ASN A 65 1.01 -8.07 -19.82
N ASN A 66 1.90 -8.14 -20.80
CA ASN A 66 2.56 -9.38 -21.22
C ASN A 66 4.08 -9.28 -21.14
N THR A 67 4.61 -8.95 -19.96
CA THR A 67 6.07 -8.89 -19.75
C THR A 67 6.43 -9.56 -18.42
N PRO A 68 7.41 -10.48 -18.42
CA PRO A 68 7.93 -11.05 -17.17
C PRO A 68 8.41 -9.94 -16.25
N ASN A 69 7.99 -9.97 -14.99
CA ASN A 69 8.41 -9.03 -13.97
C ASN A 69 8.53 -9.75 -12.62
N PHE A 70 9.26 -9.12 -11.70
CA PHE A 70 9.47 -9.61 -10.33
C PHE A 70 8.70 -8.74 -9.31
N PHE A 71 7.61 -8.08 -9.73
CA PHE A 71 6.85 -7.24 -8.82
C PHE A 71 6.19 -8.09 -7.74
N LEU A 72 6.37 -7.69 -6.49
CA LEU A 72 5.79 -8.38 -5.34
C LEU A 72 4.32 -7.98 -5.12
N GLY A 73 3.87 -6.85 -5.67
CA GLY A 73 2.49 -6.36 -5.53
C GLY A 73 1.62 -6.69 -6.73
N CYS A 74 0.30 -6.60 -6.52
CA CYS A 74 -0.72 -6.67 -7.57
C CYS A 74 -1.23 -5.27 -7.94
N SER A 75 -1.72 -5.10 -9.16
CA SER A 75 -2.40 -3.86 -9.56
C SER A 75 -3.68 -3.64 -8.75
N LEU A 76 -3.98 -2.39 -8.41
CA LEU A 76 -5.22 -1.97 -7.75
C LEU A 76 -6.46 -2.16 -8.65
N LEU A 77 -6.26 -2.39 -9.95
CA LEU A 77 -7.32 -2.62 -10.94
C LEU A 77 -7.52 -4.12 -11.23
N ASP A 78 -6.70 -4.99 -10.66
CA ASP A 78 -6.76 -6.43 -10.86
C ASP A 78 -7.32 -7.11 -9.61
N VAL A 79 -8.63 -7.38 -9.63
CA VAL A 79 -9.35 -8.04 -8.53
C VAL A 79 -9.07 -9.54 -8.44
N ILE A 80 -8.37 -10.13 -9.43
CA ILE A 80 -8.04 -11.56 -9.47
C ILE A 80 -6.66 -11.79 -8.85
N CYS A 81 -5.70 -10.90 -9.12
CA CYS A 81 -4.36 -11.00 -8.57
C CYS A 81 -4.38 -10.88 -7.05
N LYS A 82 -3.74 -11.83 -6.37
CA LYS A 82 -3.56 -11.81 -4.91
C LYS A 82 -2.08 -11.90 -4.59
N SER A 83 -1.57 -10.89 -3.90
CA SER A 83 -0.24 -10.94 -3.30
C SER A 83 -0.34 -10.79 -1.80
N ARG A 84 0.32 -11.69 -1.08
CA ARG A 84 0.48 -11.59 0.38
C ARG A 84 1.27 -10.37 0.82
N PHE A 85 2.05 -9.76 -0.08
CA PHE A 85 2.88 -8.60 0.23
C PHE A 85 2.14 -7.28 0.02
N SER A 86 1.05 -7.26 -0.76
CA SER A 86 0.31 -6.03 -1.02
C SER A 86 -0.23 -5.41 0.27
N ASN A 87 -0.52 -6.19 1.31
CA ASN A 87 -1.06 -5.68 2.58
C ASN A 87 -0.04 -5.66 3.73
N ILE A 88 1.23 -5.96 3.44
CA ILE A 88 2.28 -6.06 4.47
C ILE A 88 3.34 -5.01 4.22
N SER A 89 3.44 -4.06 5.12
CA SER A 89 4.43 -2.99 5.09
C SER A 89 5.58 -3.30 6.03
N ALA A 90 6.81 -3.09 5.58
CA ALA A 90 8.01 -3.23 6.39
C ALA A 90 8.62 -1.84 6.67
N ILE A 91 8.81 -1.51 7.94
CA ILE A 91 9.54 -0.31 8.37
C ILE A 91 10.71 -0.77 9.24
N GLY A 92 11.92 -0.73 8.67
CA GLY A 92 13.11 -1.26 9.33
C GLY A 92 12.97 -2.76 9.62
N LYS A 93 12.85 -3.12 10.90
CA LYS A 93 12.67 -4.53 11.36
C LYS A 93 11.24 -4.84 11.83
N SER A 94 10.35 -3.86 11.80
CA SER A 94 8.94 -4.03 12.14
C SER A 94 8.11 -4.28 10.89
N PHE A 95 7.10 -5.14 11.02
CA PHE A 95 6.20 -5.52 9.95
C PHE A 95 4.77 -5.21 10.37
N PHE A 96 3.99 -4.68 9.45
CA PHE A 96 2.62 -4.24 9.71
C PHE A 96 1.69 -4.82 8.67
N LYS A 97 0.61 -5.45 9.10
CA LYS A 97 -0.45 -5.93 8.24
C LYS A 97 -1.60 -4.93 8.26
N THR A 98 -2.07 -4.56 7.08
CA THR A 98 -3.29 -3.75 6.93
C THR A 98 -4.43 -4.68 6.55
N ASP A 99 -5.46 -4.77 7.40
CA ASP A 99 -6.62 -5.61 7.17
C ASP A 99 -7.75 -4.81 6.53
N ALA A 100 -8.28 -5.33 5.43
CA ALA A 100 -9.35 -4.70 4.64
C ALA A 100 -10.76 -4.88 5.27
N GLU A 101 -10.86 -4.89 6.60
CA GLU A 101 -12.12 -5.21 7.29
C GLU A 101 -13.17 -4.08 7.20
N GLU A 102 -12.74 -2.82 7.22
CA GLU A 102 -13.63 -1.66 7.11
C GLU A 102 -12.99 -0.59 6.22
N TYR A 103 -13.65 -0.22 5.12
CA TYR A 103 -13.26 0.92 4.27
C TYR A 103 -14.05 2.16 4.72
N PRO A 104 -13.42 3.34 4.87
CA PRO A 104 -12.02 3.66 4.57
C PRO A 104 -11.04 3.41 5.73
N ASP A 105 -11.53 3.03 6.91
CA ASP A 105 -10.74 2.93 8.14
C ASP A 105 -10.16 1.52 8.35
N TYR A 106 -9.10 1.23 7.62
CA TYR A 106 -8.44 -0.08 7.75
C TYR A 106 -7.73 -0.23 9.10
N ASN A 107 -7.83 -1.43 9.66
CA ASN A 107 -7.08 -1.78 10.86
C ASN A 107 -5.63 -2.14 10.51
N VAL A 108 -4.69 -1.68 11.33
CA VAL A 108 -3.28 -1.99 11.20
C VAL A 108 -2.81 -2.78 12.41
N GLN A 109 -2.23 -3.95 12.15
CA GLN A 109 -1.66 -4.82 13.16
C GLN A 109 -0.15 -4.95 12.96
N GLU A 110 0.63 -4.68 14.01
CA GLU A 110 2.05 -5.03 14.03
C GLU A 110 2.23 -6.56 14.13
N LEU A 111 3.11 -7.11 13.30
CA LEU A 111 3.46 -8.52 13.27
C LEU A 111 4.80 -8.75 13.98
N ASN A 112 4.86 -9.77 14.83
CA ASN A 112 6.09 -10.13 15.56
C ASN A 112 7.25 -10.52 14.64
N LYS A 113 6.96 -11.09 13.46
CA LYS A 113 7.94 -11.51 12.47
C LYS A 113 7.26 -11.77 11.13
N PHE A 114 7.99 -11.52 10.04
CA PHE A 114 7.60 -11.99 8.71
C PHE A 114 8.80 -12.63 8.01
N ASP A 115 8.94 -13.95 8.17
CA ASP A 115 10.12 -14.72 7.76
C ASP A 115 10.50 -14.53 6.30
N GLU A 116 9.52 -14.36 5.43
CA GLU A 116 9.79 -14.24 4.01
C GLU A 116 10.41 -12.90 3.62
N ILE A 117 9.95 -11.78 4.20
CA ILE A 117 10.58 -10.47 3.96
C ILE A 117 11.97 -10.46 4.59
N LEU A 118 12.15 -11.09 5.76
CA LEU A 118 13.47 -11.25 6.36
C LEU A 118 14.41 -12.07 5.47
N ASN A 119 13.92 -13.16 4.87
CA ASN A 119 14.70 -13.94 3.91
C ASN A 119 15.05 -13.12 2.68
N PHE A 120 14.11 -12.30 2.17
CA PHE A 120 14.37 -11.40 1.06
C PHE A 120 15.51 -10.41 1.37
N TYR A 121 15.51 -9.81 2.57
CA TYR A 121 16.59 -8.93 3.02
C TYR A 121 17.92 -9.67 3.20
N ASN A 122 17.91 -10.92 3.68
CA ASN A 122 19.13 -11.71 3.84
C ASN A 122 19.79 -12.11 2.50
N ILE A 123 19.01 -12.20 1.42
CA ILE A 123 19.52 -12.55 0.08
C ILE A 123 19.96 -11.29 -0.69
N SER A 124 19.34 -10.15 -0.40
CA SER A 124 19.55 -8.89 -1.12
C SER A 124 20.59 -7.97 -0.46
N GLY A 125 21.22 -8.42 0.62
CA GLY A 125 22.21 -7.68 1.42
C GLY A 125 23.66 -8.08 1.12
#